data_AF-A0A9E2AJR0-F1
#
_entry.id   AF-A0A9E2AJR0-F1
#
_cell.length_a   1.000
_cell.length_b   1.000
_cell.length_c   1.000
_cell.angle_alpha   90.00
_cell.angle_beta   90.00
_cell.angle_gamma   90.00
#
_symmetry.space_group_name_H-M   'P 1'
#
loop_
_entity.id
_entity.type
_entity.pdbx_description
1 polymer ?
#
loop_
_entity_poly.entity_id
_entity_poly.type
_entity_poly.pdbx_seq_one_letter_code
_entity_poly.pdbx_strand_id
1 'polypeptide(L)'
;MIAPILYIIGGIIFFALLVSLLGISAAMIAMVPNVHFFSYGPPALSYLSLANGIFILGIPLIFLVLTAGKFLFKYKMNSAVIIGLWSFWAVNLFCLVSIVGSTSKDFKVNTETSTGIINGLHDAETLHIHLKKDAPIRSVINLGDDIEFAGDELRISDFHIDVVKADNNDYEVELVKSSWGNNIVDADQYISDAEYDIEVKNNHVYLPESYVINRGGKWRDQDIRIIFRVPEGKKIAFGENIRSKHISKMEIDPAYSRIINSKRNEWTMGDEGLTNEAARKEKMEEFSDFDKLDISGNFRVYVEQDDNYDIRIVGEESPHYPIEFDKAGGLLEINYPRKRGRDPIKLYIKMPLLESIALENTNDVKILDFEGESMSISNEGRNTDIKVYVEVSNIDIEMEGNMSEIELHGVGEQLKAKLGNHTILDAAQFKTVDAIVSGEHTGEVIVNVSGSFVDQTEHAEKVKNLYDLIREIKEDKTSEIEVDLNDLKDLKKLKNLKKEIEEAVNSEKQ
;
A
#
# COMPACT_ATOMS: atom_id res chain seq x y z
N MET A 1 -20.73 55.65 -31.70
CA MET A 1 -19.46 55.04 -31.22
C MET A 1 -19.45 53.52 -31.21
N ILE A 2 -20.60 52.82 -31.30
CA ILE A 2 -20.65 51.35 -31.19
C ILE A 2 -20.08 50.63 -32.42
N ALA A 3 -20.36 51.13 -33.64
CA ALA A 3 -19.93 50.45 -34.87
C ALA A 3 -18.40 50.34 -35.05
N PRO A 4 -17.58 51.39 -34.84
CA PRO A 4 -16.12 51.28 -34.91
C PRO A 4 -15.54 50.25 -33.92
N ILE A 5 -16.10 50.19 -32.70
CA ILE A 5 -15.68 49.24 -31.67
C ILE A 5 -15.97 47.80 -32.12
N LEU A 6 -17.13 47.54 -32.74
CA LEU A 6 -17.47 46.21 -33.27
C LEU A 6 -16.55 45.77 -34.41
N TYR A 7 -16.12 46.66 -35.30
CA TYR A 7 -15.15 46.32 -36.35
C TYR A 7 -13.75 46.03 -35.78
N ILE A 8 -13.33 46.76 -34.75
CA ILE A 8 -12.06 46.50 -34.06
C ILE A 8 -12.09 45.12 -33.39
N ILE A 9 -13.15 44.82 -32.62
CA ILE A 9 -13.34 43.51 -31.97
C ILE A 9 -13.39 42.40 -33.02
N GLY A 10 -14.17 42.57 -34.09
CA GLY A 10 -14.26 41.59 -35.18
C GLY A 10 -12.93 41.38 -35.89
N GLY A 11 -12.14 42.43 -36.09
CA GLY A 11 -10.79 42.37 -36.65
C GLY A 11 -9.82 41.59 -35.76
N ILE A 12 -9.87 41.82 -34.44
CA ILE A 12 -9.06 41.07 -33.46
C ILE A 12 -9.43 39.58 -33.48
N ILE A 13 -10.73 39.25 -33.45
CA ILE A 13 -11.19 37.86 -33.51
C ILE A 13 -10.75 37.21 -34.82
N PHE A 14 -10.94 37.88 -35.96
CA PHE A 14 -10.52 37.37 -37.26
C PHE A 14 -9.01 37.10 -37.31
N PHE A 15 -8.19 38.03 -36.81
CA PHE A 15 -6.75 37.86 -36.73
C PHE A 15 -6.35 36.71 -35.80
N ALA A 16 -6.97 36.60 -34.62
CA ALA A 16 -6.74 35.51 -33.69
C ALA A 16 -7.06 34.15 -34.32
N LEU A 17 -8.17 34.02 -35.04
CA LEU A 17 -8.54 32.78 -35.73
C LEU A 17 -7.53 32.40 -36.83
N LEU A 18 -6.98 33.38 -37.56
CA LEU A 18 -5.91 33.14 -38.54
C LEU A 18 -4.62 32.66 -37.87
N VAL A 19 -4.20 33.32 -36.79
CA VAL A 19 -3.01 32.91 -36.03
C VAL A 19 -3.20 31.50 -35.46
N SER A 20 -4.38 31.17 -34.93
CA SER A 20 -4.70 29.82 -34.46
C SER A 20 -4.62 28.80 -35.59
N LEU A 21 -5.09 29.12 -36.80
CA LEU A 21 -5.05 28.21 -37.95
C LEU A 21 -3.60 27.93 -38.36
N LEU A 22 -2.77 28.97 -38.41
CA LEU A 22 -1.34 28.84 -38.69
C LEU A 22 -0.63 28.05 -37.58
N GLY A 23 -0.96 28.32 -36.32
CA GLY A 23 -0.38 27.63 -35.16
C GLY A 23 -0.67 26.13 -35.16
N ILE A 24 -1.94 25.74 -35.35
CA ILE A 24 -2.34 24.33 -35.46
C ILE A 24 -1.65 23.66 -36.65
N SER A 25 -1.61 24.34 -37.80
CA SER A 25 -0.95 23.79 -39.00
C SER A 25 0.54 23.58 -38.78
N ALA A 26 1.23 24.54 -38.16
CA ALA A 26 2.65 24.45 -37.84
C ALA A 26 2.92 23.31 -36.83
N ALA A 27 2.10 23.17 -35.79
CA ALA A 27 2.21 22.10 -34.80
C ALA A 27 2.02 20.71 -35.44
N MET A 28 1.03 20.56 -36.31
CA MET A 28 0.79 19.29 -37.01
C MET A 28 1.91 18.96 -38.01
N ILE A 29 2.47 19.96 -38.71
CA ILE A 29 3.63 19.76 -39.59
C ILE A 29 4.85 19.33 -38.78
N ALA A 30 5.07 19.92 -37.60
CA ALA A 30 6.16 19.51 -36.71
C ALA A 30 6.03 18.04 -36.25
N MET A 31 4.81 17.52 -36.14
CA MET A 31 4.54 16.12 -35.79
C MET A 31 4.71 15.11 -36.93
N VAL A 32 4.88 15.55 -38.18
CA VAL A 32 5.01 14.65 -39.34
C VAL A 32 6.09 13.57 -39.16
N PRO A 33 7.32 13.88 -38.68
CA PRO A 33 8.35 12.86 -38.49
C PRO A 33 7.97 11.83 -37.39
N ASN A 34 7.16 12.25 -36.43
CA ASN A 34 6.91 11.54 -35.16
C ASN A 34 5.58 10.78 -35.11
N VAL A 35 4.67 11.02 -36.07
CA VAL A 35 3.32 10.41 -36.03
C VAL A 35 3.34 8.87 -36.08
N HIS A 36 4.42 8.29 -36.58
CA HIS A 36 4.58 6.84 -36.72
C HIS A 36 4.56 6.10 -35.37
N PHE A 37 4.95 6.75 -34.27
CA PHE A 37 4.88 6.18 -32.92
C PHE A 37 3.44 5.94 -32.43
N PHE A 38 2.45 6.68 -32.94
CA PHE A 38 1.09 6.70 -32.39
C PHE A 38 0.09 5.88 -33.18
N SER A 39 0.15 5.92 -34.51
CA SER A 39 -0.91 5.35 -35.35
C SER A 39 -0.92 3.82 -35.37
N TYR A 40 -2.10 3.25 -35.63
CA TYR A 40 -2.24 1.85 -36.01
C TYR A 40 -1.77 1.58 -37.44
N GLY A 41 -1.29 0.37 -37.71
CA GLY A 41 -0.98 -0.09 -39.07
C GLY A 41 0.29 0.51 -39.70
N PRO A 42 0.38 0.53 -41.04
CA PRO A 42 1.58 0.96 -41.78
C PRO A 42 1.76 2.49 -41.77
N PRO A 43 2.97 3.01 -42.04
CA PRO A 43 3.27 4.45 -42.00
C PRO A 43 2.31 5.35 -42.80
N ALA A 44 1.77 4.85 -43.92
CA ALA A 44 0.79 5.59 -44.72
C ALA A 44 -0.47 5.95 -43.93
N LEU A 45 -0.91 5.08 -43.02
CA LEU A 45 -2.08 5.32 -42.17
C LEU A 45 -1.78 6.37 -41.09
N SER A 46 -0.52 6.45 -40.63
CA SER A 46 -0.03 7.50 -39.73
C SER A 46 -0.10 8.89 -40.35
N TYR A 47 0.35 9.03 -41.59
CA TYR A 47 0.27 10.32 -42.27
C TYR A 47 -1.18 10.69 -42.60
N LEU A 48 -2.02 9.69 -42.90
CA LEU A 48 -3.45 9.91 -43.10
C LEU A 48 -4.15 10.38 -41.82
N SER A 49 -3.81 9.81 -40.66
CA SER A 49 -4.40 10.23 -39.37
C SER A 49 -4.03 11.66 -39.02
N LEU A 50 -2.78 12.06 -39.27
CA LEU A 50 -2.33 13.44 -39.08
C LEU A 50 -3.06 14.41 -40.01
N ALA A 51 -3.14 14.09 -41.30
CA ALA A 51 -3.86 14.90 -42.29
C ALA A 51 -5.34 15.03 -41.92
N ASN A 52 -5.95 13.95 -41.45
CA ASN A 52 -7.34 13.93 -41.00
C ASN A 52 -7.55 14.86 -39.78
N GLY A 53 -6.63 14.83 -38.81
CA GLY A 53 -6.64 15.75 -37.67
C GLY A 53 -6.55 17.23 -38.10
N ILE A 54 -5.70 17.55 -39.09
CA ILE A 54 -5.60 18.91 -39.66
C ILE A 54 -6.95 19.34 -40.23
N PHE A 55 -7.65 18.49 -40.97
CA PHE A 55 -8.93 18.84 -41.57
C PHE A 55 -10.07 18.94 -40.54
N ILE A 56 -10.09 18.06 -39.54
CA ILE A 56 -11.11 18.05 -38.49
C ILE A 56 -11.07 19.33 -37.65
N LEU A 57 -9.88 19.81 -37.31
CA LEU A 57 -9.70 21.04 -36.54
C LEU A 57 -9.69 22.28 -37.46
N GLY A 58 -9.05 22.16 -38.61
CA GLY A 58 -8.81 23.26 -39.55
C GLY A 58 -10.06 23.71 -40.29
N ILE A 59 -10.93 22.81 -40.75
CA ILE A 59 -12.11 23.22 -41.53
C ILE A 59 -13.12 24.03 -40.72
N PRO A 60 -13.52 23.64 -39.49
CA PRO A 60 -14.37 24.49 -38.66
C PRO A 60 -13.73 25.86 -38.39
N LEU A 61 -12.42 25.90 -38.17
CA LEU A 61 -11.69 27.13 -37.96
C LEU A 61 -11.66 28.02 -39.22
N ILE A 62 -11.41 27.44 -40.40
CA ILE A 62 -11.52 28.11 -41.71
C ILE A 62 -12.93 28.66 -41.90
N PHE A 63 -13.96 27.89 -41.56
CA PHE A 63 -15.35 28.35 -41.64
C PHE A 63 -15.62 29.55 -40.72
N LEU A 64 -15.06 29.57 -39.51
CA LEU A 64 -15.12 30.73 -38.61
C LEU A 64 -14.37 31.95 -39.19
N VAL A 65 -13.17 31.75 -39.75
CA VAL A 65 -12.41 32.80 -40.44
C VAL A 65 -13.22 33.39 -41.59
N LEU A 66 -13.80 32.55 -42.45
CA LEU A 66 -14.64 32.99 -43.57
C LEU A 66 -15.92 33.70 -43.09
N THR A 67 -16.50 33.27 -41.98
CA THR A 67 -17.69 33.91 -41.42
C THR A 67 -17.38 35.28 -40.80
N ALA A 68 -16.27 35.39 -40.06
CA ALA A 68 -15.78 36.65 -39.51
C ALA A 68 -15.34 37.62 -40.63
N GLY A 69 -14.65 37.13 -41.66
CA GLY A 69 -14.30 37.91 -42.84
C GLY A 69 -15.54 38.43 -43.58
N LYS A 70 -16.58 37.60 -43.74
CA LYS A 70 -17.87 38.03 -44.31
C LYS A 70 -18.49 39.17 -43.50
N PHE A 71 -18.42 39.12 -42.17
CA PHE A 71 -18.93 40.19 -41.32
C PHE A 71 -18.17 41.52 -41.51
N LEU A 72 -16.84 41.46 -41.62
CA LEU A 72 -15.97 42.64 -41.77
C LEU A 72 -16.04 43.27 -43.17
N PHE A 73 -15.96 42.45 -44.21
CA PHE A 73 -15.82 42.89 -45.61
C PHE A 73 -17.12 42.83 -46.41
N LYS A 74 -18.19 42.28 -45.83
CA LYS A 74 -19.55 42.22 -46.41
C LYS A 74 -19.64 41.52 -47.77
N TYR A 75 -18.70 40.60 -48.08
CA TYR A 75 -18.79 39.77 -49.29
C TYR A 75 -19.87 38.69 -49.17
N LYS A 76 -20.28 38.11 -50.30
CA LYS A 76 -21.20 36.96 -50.33
C LYS A 76 -20.39 35.67 -50.41
N MET A 77 -20.67 34.73 -49.51
CA MET A 77 -20.07 33.40 -49.55
C MET A 77 -20.93 32.48 -50.41
N ASN A 78 -20.32 31.82 -51.39
CA ASN A 78 -21.00 30.87 -52.26
C ASN A 78 -21.44 29.65 -51.45
N SER A 79 -22.73 29.28 -51.52
CA SER A 79 -23.28 28.11 -50.83
C SER A 79 -22.55 26.82 -51.19
N ALA A 80 -22.04 26.69 -52.42
CA ALA A 80 -21.25 25.53 -52.84
C ALA A 80 -19.94 25.39 -52.04
N VAL A 81 -19.29 26.49 -51.66
CA VAL A 81 -18.07 26.48 -50.82
C VAL A 81 -18.40 26.00 -49.41
N ILE A 82 -19.51 26.49 -48.84
CA ILE A 82 -19.97 26.08 -47.51
C ILE A 82 -20.29 24.59 -47.49
N ILE A 83 -21.09 24.14 -48.46
CA ILE A 83 -21.48 22.73 -48.60
C ILE A 83 -20.24 21.88 -48.81
N GLY A 84 -19.32 22.27 -49.70
CA GLY A 84 -18.07 21.55 -49.95
C GLY A 84 -17.20 21.39 -48.71
N LEU A 85 -17.02 22.46 -47.92
CA LEU A 85 -16.26 22.41 -46.67
C LEU A 85 -16.89 21.44 -45.66
N TRP A 86 -18.20 21.54 -45.43
CA TRP A 86 -18.89 20.66 -44.47
C TRP A 86 -19.00 19.20 -44.95
N SER A 87 -19.17 18.97 -46.25
CA SER A 87 -19.12 17.63 -46.83
C SER A 87 -17.73 17.01 -46.69
N PHE A 88 -16.67 17.77 -46.96
CA PHE A 88 -15.29 17.28 -46.81
C PHE A 88 -14.94 17.06 -45.33
N TRP A 89 -15.39 17.93 -44.44
CA TRP A 89 -15.25 17.73 -42.99
C TRP A 89 -16.00 16.47 -42.52
N ALA A 90 -17.22 16.22 -42.99
CA ALA A 90 -17.98 15.01 -42.66
C ALA A 90 -17.29 13.72 -43.16
N VAL A 91 -16.69 13.74 -44.35
CA VAL A 91 -15.88 12.62 -44.86
C VAL A 91 -14.66 12.39 -43.97
N ASN A 92 -13.96 13.46 -43.58
CA ASN A 92 -12.85 13.36 -42.64
C ASN A 92 -13.32 12.82 -41.28
N LEU A 93 -14.52 13.19 -40.82
CA LEU A 93 -15.05 12.70 -39.54
C LEU A 93 -15.31 11.20 -39.59
N PHE A 94 -15.88 10.70 -40.68
CA PHE A 94 -16.08 9.27 -40.88
C PHE A 94 -14.74 8.50 -40.94
N CYS A 95 -13.73 9.09 -41.61
CA CYS A 95 -12.39 8.53 -41.65
C CYS A 95 -11.74 8.52 -40.24
N LEU A 96 -11.91 9.59 -39.45
CA LEU A 96 -11.43 9.67 -38.07
C LEU A 96 -12.01 8.53 -37.23
N VAL A 97 -13.33 8.33 -37.28
CA VAL A 97 -14.03 7.27 -36.54
C VAL A 97 -13.46 5.90 -36.91
N SER A 98 -13.18 5.68 -38.20
CA SER A 98 -12.58 4.42 -38.67
C SER A 98 -11.14 4.22 -38.16
N ILE A 99 -10.32 5.27 -38.20
CA ILE A 99 -8.93 5.26 -37.72
C ILE A 99 -8.90 5.01 -36.21
N VAL A 100 -9.70 5.76 -35.45
CA VAL A 100 -9.82 5.60 -33.99
C VAL A 100 -10.28 4.18 -33.66
N GLY A 101 -11.36 3.69 -34.30
CA GLY A 101 -11.86 2.34 -34.08
C GLY A 101 -10.84 1.23 -34.45
N SER A 102 -9.96 1.47 -35.42
CA SER A 102 -8.86 0.56 -35.74
C SER A 102 -7.74 0.62 -34.71
N THR A 103 -7.39 1.81 -34.22
CA THR A 103 -6.32 2.02 -33.24
C THR A 103 -6.71 1.55 -31.85
N SER A 104 -7.97 1.72 -31.45
CA SER A 104 -8.50 1.19 -30.19
C SER A 104 -8.37 -0.33 -30.08
N LYS A 105 -8.19 -1.05 -31.19
CA LYS A 105 -7.93 -2.48 -31.14
C LYS A 105 -6.58 -2.81 -30.51
N ASP A 106 -5.59 -1.92 -30.55
CA ASP A 106 -4.29 -2.11 -29.91
C ASP A 106 -4.36 -2.03 -28.37
N PHE A 107 -5.53 -1.73 -27.80
CA PHE A 107 -5.72 -1.59 -26.35
C PHE A 107 -6.67 -2.65 -25.80
N LYS A 108 -6.62 -3.87 -26.35
CA LYS A 108 -7.52 -4.97 -25.94
C LYS A 108 -6.92 -5.87 -24.87
N VAL A 109 -5.65 -6.19 -25.00
CA VAL A 109 -4.94 -7.12 -24.13
C VAL A 109 -3.73 -6.40 -23.59
N ASN A 110 -3.58 -6.41 -22.27
CA ASN A 110 -2.35 -6.00 -21.61
C ASN A 110 -1.56 -7.26 -21.24
N THR A 111 -0.25 -7.25 -21.48
CA THR A 111 0.66 -8.33 -21.10
C THR A 111 1.83 -7.73 -20.33
N GLU A 112 2.42 -8.54 -19.46
CA GLU A 112 3.59 -8.16 -18.67
C GLU A 112 4.70 -9.18 -18.91
N THR A 113 5.92 -8.70 -19.08
CA THR A 113 7.14 -9.53 -19.10
C THR A 113 8.06 -9.08 -17.99
N SER A 114 8.55 -10.05 -17.23
CA SER A 114 9.59 -9.83 -16.23
C SER A 114 10.94 -10.28 -16.78
N THR A 115 11.93 -9.40 -16.67
CA THR A 115 13.33 -9.74 -16.86
C THR A 115 13.97 -10.03 -15.50
N GLY A 116 14.65 -11.18 -15.43
CA GLY A 116 15.01 -11.85 -14.18
C GLY A 116 15.90 -11.05 -13.22
N ILE A 117 15.95 -11.58 -12.00
CA ILE A 117 16.69 -11.10 -10.84
C ILE A 117 18.15 -10.83 -11.19
N ILE A 118 18.61 -9.58 -11.01
CA ILE A 118 20.03 -9.26 -11.14
C ILE A 118 20.77 -9.78 -9.90
N ASN A 119 21.28 -11.00 -10.00
CA ASN A 119 22.09 -11.64 -8.95
C ASN A 119 23.42 -10.90 -8.75
N GLY A 120 23.84 -10.70 -7.49
CA GLY A 120 25.14 -10.09 -7.16
C GLY A 120 25.15 -9.07 -6.01
N LEU A 121 24.08 -8.96 -5.23
CA LEU A 121 23.91 -7.96 -4.16
C LEU A 121 23.95 -8.55 -2.73
N HIS A 122 24.46 -9.77 -2.57
CA HIS A 122 24.41 -10.53 -1.31
C HIS A 122 25.02 -9.80 -0.10
N ASP A 123 26.18 -9.15 -0.26
CA ASP A 123 26.97 -8.59 0.86
C ASP A 123 26.71 -7.10 1.13
N ALA A 124 25.80 -6.46 0.39
CA ALA A 124 25.53 -5.04 0.58
C ALA A 124 24.71 -4.79 1.85
N GLU A 125 25.12 -3.83 2.68
CA GLU A 125 24.30 -3.30 3.79
C GLU A 125 23.27 -2.28 3.28
N THR A 126 23.64 -1.53 2.24
CA THR A 126 22.81 -0.48 1.64
C THR A 126 22.87 -0.55 0.12
N LEU A 127 21.71 -0.58 -0.54
CA LEU A 127 21.56 -0.49 -1.98
C LEU A 127 21.29 0.96 -2.39
N HIS A 128 22.18 1.53 -3.21
CA HIS A 128 22.02 2.90 -3.69
C HIS A 128 21.43 2.93 -5.10
N ILE A 129 20.34 3.67 -5.28
CA ILE A 129 19.66 3.82 -6.56
C ILE A 129 19.98 5.21 -7.12
N HIS A 130 20.45 5.25 -8.36
CA HIS A 130 20.85 6.47 -9.07
C HIS A 130 20.10 6.58 -10.38
N LEU A 131 19.78 7.80 -10.79
CA LEU A 131 19.40 8.06 -12.18
C LEU A 131 20.66 8.35 -12.99
N LYS A 132 20.83 7.59 -14.07
CA LYS A 132 21.86 7.80 -15.06
C LYS A 132 21.36 8.87 -16.01
N LYS A 133 22.02 10.03 -15.95
CA LYS A 133 21.70 11.13 -16.85
C LYS A 133 21.99 10.72 -18.28
N ASP A 134 20.97 10.81 -19.13
CA ASP A 134 21.12 10.53 -20.56
C ASP A 134 22.04 11.57 -21.19
N ALA A 135 22.77 11.17 -22.24
CA ALA A 135 23.56 12.10 -23.03
C ALA A 135 22.63 13.23 -23.52
N PRO A 136 23.04 14.51 -23.42
CA PRO A 136 22.18 15.61 -23.82
C PRO A 136 21.89 15.50 -25.32
N ILE A 137 20.67 15.10 -25.66
CA ILE A 137 20.18 15.15 -27.04
C ILE A 137 19.36 16.42 -27.21
N ARG A 138 19.45 17.00 -28.40
CA ARG A 138 18.63 18.14 -28.75
C ARG A 138 17.19 17.65 -28.95
N SER A 139 16.37 17.77 -27.89
CA SER A 139 14.91 17.69 -28.00
C SER A 139 14.45 18.53 -29.19
N VAL A 140 13.65 17.92 -30.07
CA VAL A 140 13.02 18.63 -31.18
C VAL A 140 11.62 19.07 -30.78
N ILE A 141 10.90 18.23 -30.03
CA ILE A 141 9.51 18.46 -29.59
C ILE A 141 9.32 17.78 -28.22
N ASN A 142 8.69 18.48 -27.28
CA ASN A 142 8.26 17.92 -25.99
C ASN A 142 6.73 17.86 -25.94
N LEU A 143 6.20 16.75 -25.42
CA LEU A 143 4.78 16.56 -25.14
C LEU A 143 4.59 16.39 -23.63
N GLY A 144 4.14 17.46 -22.97
CA GLY A 144 4.08 17.49 -21.51
C GLY A 144 5.48 17.45 -20.90
N ASP A 145 5.58 16.85 -19.71
CA ASP A 145 6.81 16.83 -18.92
C ASP A 145 7.63 15.54 -19.10
N ASP A 146 7.02 14.47 -19.63
CA ASP A 146 7.62 13.13 -19.61
C ASP A 146 7.93 12.57 -21.01
N ILE A 147 7.38 13.13 -22.09
CA ILE A 147 7.55 12.62 -23.46
C ILE A 147 8.38 13.59 -24.30
N GLU A 148 9.51 13.10 -24.81
CA GLU A 148 10.44 13.86 -25.65
C GLU A 148 10.70 13.15 -26.99
N PHE A 149 10.67 13.91 -28.08
CA PHE A 149 11.16 13.43 -29.39
C PHE A 149 12.59 13.91 -29.62
N ALA A 150 13.50 12.94 -29.67
CA ALA A 150 14.94 13.14 -29.79
C ALA A 150 15.43 12.57 -31.13
N GLY A 151 15.24 13.32 -32.22
CA GLY A 151 15.54 12.82 -33.57
C GLY A 151 14.54 11.76 -34.02
N ASP A 152 14.99 10.52 -34.16
CA ASP A 152 14.17 9.35 -34.55
C ASP A 152 13.79 8.48 -33.33
N GLU A 153 14.03 8.95 -32.12
CA GLU A 153 13.72 8.29 -30.84
C GLU A 153 12.55 8.97 -30.13
N LEU A 154 11.67 8.15 -29.53
CA LEU A 154 10.69 8.58 -28.55
C LEU A 154 11.19 8.20 -27.16
N ARG A 155 11.41 9.21 -26.32
CA ARG A 155 11.91 9.04 -24.95
C ARG A 155 10.81 9.35 -23.96
N ILE A 156 10.61 8.45 -23.00
CA ILE A 156 9.54 8.55 -22.02
C ILE A 156 10.13 8.40 -20.63
N SER A 157 10.01 9.45 -19.82
CA SER A 157 10.56 9.55 -18.46
C SER A 157 9.58 9.13 -17.37
N ASP A 158 8.50 8.45 -17.78
CA ASP A 158 7.50 7.88 -16.88
C ASP A 158 7.83 6.41 -16.62
N PHE A 159 8.39 6.15 -15.44
CA PHE A 159 8.71 4.82 -14.96
C PHE A 159 8.43 4.75 -13.46
N HIS A 160 8.30 3.53 -12.97
CA HIS A 160 7.78 3.23 -11.65
C HIS A 160 8.78 2.39 -10.85
N ILE A 161 8.95 2.75 -9.59
CA ILE A 161 9.80 2.08 -8.62
C ILE A 161 8.90 1.55 -7.53
N ASP A 162 8.98 0.25 -7.31
CA ASP A 162 8.39 -0.43 -6.17
C ASP A 162 9.50 -0.88 -5.22
N VAL A 163 9.30 -0.64 -3.92
CA VAL A 163 10.15 -1.24 -2.88
C VAL A 163 9.30 -2.09 -1.96
N VAL A 164 9.67 -3.37 -1.87
CA VAL A 164 8.95 -4.39 -1.10
C VAL A 164 9.93 -5.22 -0.27
N LYS A 165 9.43 -5.91 0.75
CA LYS A 165 10.22 -6.85 1.53
C LYS A 165 10.66 -8.05 0.67
N ALA A 166 11.91 -8.49 0.85
CA ALA A 166 12.40 -9.72 0.22
C ALA A 166 12.03 -10.95 1.06
N ASP A 167 11.78 -12.07 0.38
CA ASP A 167 11.51 -13.36 1.03
C ASP A 167 12.78 -14.03 1.56
N ASN A 168 13.95 -13.53 1.17
CA ASN A 168 15.27 -14.05 1.52
C ASN A 168 16.21 -12.93 2.00
N ASN A 169 17.45 -13.29 2.31
CA ASN A 169 18.44 -12.36 2.86
C ASN A 169 19.16 -11.51 1.78
N ASP A 170 18.69 -11.55 0.53
CA ASP A 170 19.39 -10.98 -0.62
C ASP A 170 18.55 -9.92 -1.33
N TYR A 171 19.21 -8.87 -1.82
CA TYR A 171 18.49 -7.92 -2.66
C TYR A 171 18.15 -8.58 -3.99
N GLU A 172 16.92 -8.34 -4.44
CA GLU A 172 16.47 -8.73 -5.77
C GLU A 172 16.00 -7.48 -6.51
N VAL A 173 16.50 -7.30 -7.74
CA VAL A 173 16.06 -6.25 -8.64
C VAL A 173 15.38 -6.93 -9.82
N GLU A 174 14.10 -6.63 -10.00
CA GLU A 174 13.28 -7.16 -11.08
C GLU A 174 12.81 -6.00 -11.96
N LEU A 175 12.97 -6.16 -13.28
CA LEU A 175 12.44 -5.22 -14.26
C LEU A 175 11.21 -5.84 -14.91
N VAL A 176 10.05 -5.26 -14.62
CA VAL A 176 8.76 -5.62 -15.19
C VAL A 176 8.40 -4.59 -16.24
N LYS A 177 8.14 -5.05 -17.46
CA LYS A 177 7.65 -4.22 -18.56
C LYS A 177 6.26 -4.68 -18.94
N SER A 178 5.34 -3.74 -19.14
CA SER A 178 4.02 -4.05 -19.67
C SER A 178 3.72 -3.22 -20.90
N SER A 179 2.79 -3.71 -21.73
CA SER A 179 2.24 -2.94 -22.83
C SER A 179 0.85 -3.45 -23.17
N TRP A 180 0.03 -2.57 -23.73
CA TRP A 180 -1.18 -2.97 -24.41
C TRP A 180 -0.89 -3.41 -25.85
N GLY A 181 -1.68 -4.36 -26.35
CA GLY A 181 -1.68 -4.77 -27.75
C GLY A 181 -3.04 -5.29 -28.22
N ASN A 182 -3.14 -5.53 -29.52
CA ASN A 182 -4.33 -6.13 -30.13
C ASN A 182 -4.43 -7.64 -29.86
N ASN A 183 -3.30 -8.27 -29.57
CA ASN A 183 -3.15 -9.62 -29.03
C ASN A 183 -1.83 -9.68 -28.24
N ILE A 184 -1.55 -10.81 -27.61
CA ILE A 184 -0.35 -11.02 -26.77
C ILE A 184 0.93 -10.82 -27.58
N VAL A 185 1.00 -11.33 -28.82
CA VAL A 185 2.20 -11.22 -29.66
C VAL A 185 2.53 -9.77 -30.01
N ASP A 186 1.51 -8.98 -30.38
CA ASP A 186 1.70 -7.55 -30.63
C ASP A 186 2.16 -6.82 -29.36
N ALA A 187 1.59 -7.16 -28.20
CA ALA A 187 1.95 -6.54 -26.91
C ALA A 187 3.38 -6.90 -26.47
N ASP A 188 3.81 -8.15 -26.65
CA ASP A 188 5.18 -8.60 -26.37
C ASP A 188 6.21 -7.92 -27.29
N GLN A 189 5.85 -7.68 -28.56
CA GLN A 189 6.68 -6.89 -29.47
C GLN A 189 6.82 -5.45 -28.96
N TYR A 190 5.72 -4.82 -28.55
CA TYR A 190 5.76 -3.46 -28.01
C TYR A 190 6.53 -3.33 -26.69
N ILE A 191 6.52 -4.37 -25.85
CA ILE A 191 7.40 -4.47 -24.67
C ILE A 191 8.87 -4.52 -25.10
N SER A 192 9.18 -5.30 -26.13
CA SER A 192 10.55 -5.46 -26.65
C SER A 192 11.07 -4.18 -27.30
N ASP A 193 10.18 -3.38 -27.90
CA ASP A 193 10.51 -2.07 -28.49
C ASP A 193 10.84 -1.00 -27.44
N ALA A 194 10.44 -1.19 -26.17
CA ALA A 194 10.73 -0.28 -25.07
C ALA A 194 12.08 -0.62 -24.42
N GLU A 195 13.15 -0.01 -24.92
CA GLU A 195 14.51 -0.21 -24.44
C GLU A 195 14.72 0.46 -23.08
N TYR A 196 15.14 -0.33 -22.09
CA TYR A 196 15.38 0.14 -20.72
C TYR A 196 16.40 -0.78 -20.06
N ASP A 197 17.66 -0.36 -20.04
CA ASP A 197 18.79 -1.17 -19.59
C ASP A 197 19.29 -0.68 -18.22
N ILE A 198 19.00 -1.46 -17.19
CA ILE A 198 19.47 -1.20 -15.82
C ILE A 198 20.92 -1.64 -15.69
N GLU A 199 21.77 -0.75 -15.16
CA GLU A 199 23.18 -1.05 -14.92
C GLU A 199 23.43 -1.25 -13.41
N VAL A 200 23.87 -2.44 -13.02
CA VAL A 200 24.21 -2.76 -11.63
C VAL A 200 25.72 -2.87 -11.47
N LYS A 201 26.28 -2.10 -10.53
CA LYS A 201 27.70 -2.08 -10.19
C LYS A 201 27.87 -2.11 -8.68
N ASN A 202 28.32 -3.25 -8.15
CA ASN A 202 28.37 -3.48 -6.69
C ASN A 202 26.98 -3.21 -6.08
N ASN A 203 26.91 -2.42 -5.01
CA ASN A 203 25.68 -1.99 -4.36
C ASN A 203 25.05 -0.72 -4.97
N HIS A 204 25.38 -0.37 -6.21
CA HIS A 204 24.79 0.75 -6.93
C HIS A 204 23.97 0.26 -8.14
N VAL A 205 22.73 0.73 -8.23
CA VAL A 205 21.82 0.50 -9.36
C VAL A 205 21.62 1.81 -10.10
N TYR A 206 21.94 1.83 -11.39
CA TYR A 206 21.81 2.98 -12.27
C TYR A 206 20.63 2.75 -13.22
N LEU A 207 19.57 3.53 -12.99
CA LEU A 207 18.35 3.54 -13.78
C LEU A 207 18.47 4.60 -14.89
N PRO A 208 18.17 4.27 -16.15
CA PRO A 208 17.98 5.29 -17.19
C PRO A 208 16.89 6.31 -16.78
N GLU A 209 17.08 7.59 -17.15
CA GLU A 209 16.08 8.64 -16.92
C GLU A 209 14.83 8.46 -17.78
N SER A 210 14.97 7.80 -18.94
CA SER A 210 13.88 7.49 -19.85
C SER A 210 14.03 6.10 -20.45
N TYR A 211 12.90 5.46 -20.78
CA TYR A 211 12.91 4.35 -21.73
C TYR A 211 12.78 4.90 -23.15
N VAL A 212 13.37 4.16 -24.10
CA VAL A 212 13.49 4.61 -25.49
C VAL A 212 12.70 3.68 -26.39
N ILE A 213 11.83 4.24 -27.22
CA ILE A 213 11.20 3.56 -28.34
C ILE A 213 11.86 4.09 -29.61
N ASN A 214 12.57 3.19 -30.30
CA ASN A 214 13.23 3.49 -31.56
C ASN A 214 12.23 3.56 -32.72
N ARG A 215 12.63 4.23 -33.80
CA ARG A 215 11.84 4.32 -35.02
C ARG A 215 11.38 2.95 -35.52
N GLY A 216 10.08 2.82 -35.74
CA GLY A 216 9.43 1.57 -36.13
C GLY A 216 8.67 0.91 -34.97
N GLY A 217 9.07 1.18 -33.73
CA GLY A 217 8.30 0.86 -32.55
C GLY A 217 7.08 1.78 -32.37
N LYS A 218 6.16 1.36 -31.49
CA LYS A 218 4.92 2.10 -31.22
C LYS A 218 4.75 2.34 -29.74
N TRP A 219 4.24 3.51 -29.39
CA TRP A 219 3.82 3.80 -28.03
C TRP A 219 2.38 3.31 -27.79
N ARG A 220 2.23 2.36 -26.87
CA ARG A 220 0.97 1.68 -26.51
C ARG A 220 0.84 1.58 -25.00
N ASP A 221 1.14 2.70 -24.34
CA ASP A 221 1.05 2.82 -22.90
C ASP A 221 1.96 1.77 -22.23
N GLN A 222 3.23 1.74 -22.68
CA GLN A 222 4.24 0.89 -22.07
C GLN A 222 4.55 1.38 -20.65
N ASP A 223 4.46 0.47 -19.68
CA ASP A 223 4.83 0.72 -18.30
C ASP A 223 6.17 0.04 -18.00
N ILE A 224 7.09 0.78 -17.38
CA ILE A 224 8.39 0.30 -16.93
C ILE A 224 8.39 0.35 -15.41
N ARG A 225 8.35 -0.82 -14.78
CA ARG A 225 8.33 -0.97 -13.32
C ARG A 225 9.57 -1.71 -12.83
N ILE A 226 10.28 -1.10 -11.91
CA ILE A 226 11.47 -1.66 -11.27
C ILE A 226 11.09 -2.02 -9.83
N ILE A 227 11.13 -3.31 -9.51
CA ILE A 227 10.82 -3.83 -8.19
C ILE A 227 12.14 -4.11 -7.46
N PHE A 228 12.38 -3.36 -6.40
CA PHE A 228 13.47 -3.61 -5.44
C PHE A 228 12.93 -4.41 -4.26
N ARG A 229 13.34 -5.67 -4.15
CA ARG A 229 13.11 -6.47 -2.94
C ARG A 229 14.26 -6.25 -1.99
N VAL A 230 13.95 -5.76 -0.80
CA VAL A 230 14.93 -5.41 0.23
C VAL A 230 14.80 -6.41 1.39
N PRO A 231 15.87 -7.11 1.77
CA PRO A 231 15.87 -7.98 2.94
C PRO A 231 15.69 -7.23 4.25
N GLU A 232 15.13 -7.92 5.24
CA GLU A 232 15.03 -7.41 6.61
C GLU A 232 16.42 -7.04 7.17
N GLY A 233 16.49 -5.91 7.88
CA GLY A 233 17.71 -5.33 8.43
C GLY A 233 18.59 -4.58 7.42
N LYS A 234 18.35 -4.70 6.11
CA LYS A 234 19.13 -4.02 5.06
C LYS A 234 18.47 -2.72 4.60
N LYS A 235 19.24 -1.88 3.90
CA LYS A 235 18.83 -0.51 3.56
C LYS A 235 18.72 -0.22 2.07
N ILE A 236 17.91 0.77 1.71
CA ILE A 236 17.84 1.30 0.35
C ILE A 236 17.96 2.82 0.37
N ALA A 237 18.77 3.38 -0.53
CA ALA A 237 19.08 4.79 -0.58
C ALA A 237 18.81 5.37 -1.97
N PHE A 238 17.89 6.33 -2.07
CA PHE A 238 17.56 6.97 -3.36
C PHE A 238 18.42 8.21 -3.63
N GLY A 239 18.97 8.32 -4.84
CA GLY A 239 19.69 9.50 -5.30
C GLY A 239 18.79 10.74 -5.41
N GLU A 240 19.39 11.93 -5.42
CA GLU A 240 18.68 13.22 -5.35
C GLU A 240 17.69 13.46 -6.50
N ASN A 241 17.90 12.83 -7.66
CA ASN A 241 17.04 12.99 -8.83
C ASN A 241 15.84 12.04 -8.84
N ILE A 242 15.77 11.07 -7.92
CA ILE A 242 14.60 10.20 -7.77
C ILE A 242 13.54 10.95 -7.00
N ARG A 243 12.45 11.29 -7.69
CA ARG A 243 11.33 12.06 -7.14
C ARG A 243 10.20 11.14 -6.72
N SER A 244 9.27 11.66 -5.91
CA SER A 244 8.05 10.96 -5.51
C SER A 244 7.25 10.39 -6.69
N LYS A 245 7.26 11.05 -7.86
CA LYS A 245 6.57 10.57 -9.07
C LYS A 245 7.11 9.23 -9.59
N HIS A 246 8.39 8.93 -9.37
CA HIS A 246 8.98 7.68 -9.83
C HIS A 246 8.67 6.53 -8.88
N ILE A 247 8.26 6.79 -7.64
CA ILE A 247 7.97 5.72 -6.68
C ILE A 247 6.47 5.46 -6.76
N SER A 248 6.06 4.25 -7.10
CA SER A 248 4.66 3.84 -7.13
C SER A 248 4.29 3.21 -5.80
N LYS A 249 5.04 2.19 -5.38
CA LYS A 249 4.83 1.47 -4.13
C LYS A 249 6.06 1.51 -3.23
N MET A 250 5.82 1.66 -1.94
CA MET A 250 6.83 1.50 -0.92
C MET A 250 6.14 0.86 0.27
N GLU A 251 6.56 -0.35 0.63
CA GLU A 251 6.06 -1.07 1.81
C GLU A 251 6.66 -0.40 3.05
N ILE A 252 6.01 0.64 3.57
CA ILE A 252 6.46 1.47 4.68
C ILE A 252 5.83 0.94 5.97
N ASP A 253 6.61 0.86 7.05
CA ASP A 253 6.04 0.55 8.36
C ASP A 253 5.00 1.62 8.72
N PRO A 254 3.77 1.26 9.13
CA PRO A 254 2.68 2.20 9.44
C PRO A 254 3.05 3.34 10.41
N ALA A 255 4.09 3.15 11.23
CA ALA A 255 4.68 4.15 12.11
C ALA A 255 5.37 5.33 11.40
N TYR A 256 5.67 5.16 10.12
CA TYR A 256 6.47 6.07 9.33
C TYR A 256 5.68 6.61 8.16
N SER A 257 6.07 7.80 7.72
CA SER A 257 5.41 8.49 6.62
C SER A 257 6.21 8.42 5.35
N ARG A 258 5.52 8.34 4.21
CA ARG A 258 6.17 8.36 2.90
C ARG A 258 6.76 9.73 2.57
N ILE A 259 8.02 9.96 2.95
CA ILE A 259 8.75 11.19 2.65
C ILE A 259 9.85 10.91 1.62
N ILE A 260 9.59 11.24 0.36
CA ILE A 260 10.55 11.10 -0.75
C ILE A 260 10.87 12.51 -1.25
N ASN A 261 11.67 13.27 -0.49
CA ASN A 261 12.24 14.56 -0.92
C ASN A 261 13.19 15.20 0.11
N SER A 262 13.83 14.42 0.98
CA SER A 262 14.75 14.97 1.98
C SER A 262 16.20 14.73 1.56
N LYS A 263 17.14 15.48 2.12
CA LYS A 263 18.60 15.21 2.01
C LYS A 263 19.03 13.85 2.58
N ARG A 264 18.08 12.97 2.95
CA ARG A 264 18.23 11.73 3.70
C ARG A 264 17.24 10.70 3.18
N ASN A 265 17.58 10.14 2.02
CA ASN A 265 16.76 9.17 1.27
C ASN A 265 17.10 7.71 1.59
N GLU A 266 17.65 7.44 2.77
CA GLU A 266 18.01 6.09 3.24
C GLU A 266 16.87 5.51 4.08
N TRP A 267 16.46 4.30 3.76
CA TRP A 267 15.37 3.58 4.40
C TRP A 267 15.84 2.20 4.80
N THR A 268 15.48 1.74 5.99
CA THR A 268 15.83 0.42 6.50
C THR A 268 14.60 -0.48 6.46
N MET A 269 14.71 -1.65 5.84
CA MET A 269 13.62 -2.62 5.85
C MET A 269 13.56 -3.31 7.21
N GLY A 270 12.49 -3.06 7.96
CA GLY A 270 12.16 -3.80 9.18
C GLY A 270 11.10 -4.87 8.89
N ASP A 271 10.63 -5.47 9.97
CA ASP A 271 9.75 -6.63 9.96
C ASP A 271 8.39 -6.29 9.32
N GLU A 272 7.90 -5.08 9.63
CA GLU A 272 6.62 -4.50 9.21
C GLU A 272 6.75 -3.52 8.01
N GLY A 273 7.94 -3.41 7.41
CA GLY A 273 8.20 -2.53 6.28
C GLY A 273 9.34 -1.53 6.49
N LEU A 274 9.47 -0.59 5.55
CA LEU A 274 10.53 0.40 5.47
C LEU A 274 10.37 1.48 6.54
N THR A 275 11.45 1.72 7.26
CA THR A 275 11.56 2.70 8.34
C THR A 275 12.58 3.78 7.96
N ASN A 276 12.31 4.99 8.42
CA ASN A 276 13.23 6.11 8.31
C ASN A 276 12.96 7.03 9.51
N GLU A 277 13.89 7.09 10.46
CA GLU A 277 13.72 7.87 11.71
C GLU A 277 13.28 9.32 11.48
N ALA A 278 13.70 9.96 10.39
CA ALA A 278 13.28 11.33 10.07
C ALA A 278 11.80 11.42 9.62
N ALA A 279 11.21 10.29 9.24
CA ALA A 279 9.82 10.16 8.80
C ALA A 279 8.90 9.54 9.87
N ARG A 280 9.41 9.27 11.07
CA ARG A 280 8.65 8.71 12.20
C ARG A 280 7.52 9.67 12.58
N LYS A 281 6.28 9.17 12.61
CA LYS A 281 5.11 9.93 13.04
C LYS A 281 4.77 9.54 14.47
N GLU A 282 5.35 10.28 15.40
CA GLU A 282 5.18 10.03 16.83
C GLU A 282 4.58 11.25 17.52
N LYS A 283 3.58 11.00 18.38
CA LYS A 283 2.92 11.98 19.22
C LYS A 283 2.87 11.43 20.64
N MET A 284 3.19 12.26 21.62
CA MET A 284 3.04 11.93 23.04
C MET A 284 1.83 12.67 23.59
N GLU A 285 1.12 12.02 24.51
CA GLU A 285 -0.01 12.59 25.23
C GLU A 285 0.25 12.51 26.74
N GLU A 286 -0.11 13.56 27.47
CA GLU A 286 0.15 13.67 28.90
C GLU A 286 -1.15 13.41 29.68
N PHE A 287 -1.33 12.17 30.14
CA PHE A 287 -2.39 11.78 31.07
C PHE A 287 -1.77 11.06 32.27
N SER A 288 -2.36 11.24 33.46
CA SER A 288 -1.95 10.60 34.71
C SER A 288 -3.16 10.22 35.55
N ASP A 289 -2.96 9.50 36.64
CA ASP A 289 -3.98 9.16 37.64
C ASP A 289 -5.18 8.41 37.03
N PHE A 290 -4.90 7.44 36.17
CA PHE A 290 -5.88 6.49 35.64
C PHE A 290 -5.40 5.05 35.91
N ASP A 291 -6.37 4.18 36.11
CA ASP A 291 -6.20 2.74 36.34
C ASP A 291 -7.15 1.92 35.45
N LYS A 292 -8.00 2.59 34.65
CA LYS A 292 -8.95 1.98 33.72
C LYS A 292 -8.79 2.55 32.34
N LEU A 293 -8.88 1.68 31.35
CA LEU A 293 -8.77 2.02 29.93
C LEU A 293 -10.04 1.62 29.19
N ASP A 294 -10.55 2.51 28.34
CA ASP A 294 -11.54 2.21 27.32
C ASP A 294 -10.95 2.62 25.97
N ILE A 295 -10.66 1.64 25.11
CA ILE A 295 -9.96 1.85 23.84
C ILE A 295 -10.85 1.35 22.71
N SER A 296 -11.37 2.30 21.94
CA SER A 296 -12.21 2.02 20.77
C SER A 296 -11.54 2.50 19.48
N GLY A 297 -11.50 1.65 18.46
CA GLY A 297 -11.10 2.04 17.12
C GLY A 297 -9.88 1.32 16.55
N ASN A 298 -9.36 1.85 15.42
CA ASN A 298 -8.35 1.17 14.60
C ASN A 298 -6.93 1.28 15.17
N PHE A 299 -6.69 0.65 16.32
CA PHE A 299 -5.41 0.60 17.02
C PHE A 299 -4.78 -0.80 16.99
N ARG A 300 -3.44 -0.85 17.05
CA ARG A 300 -2.70 -1.95 17.71
C ARG A 300 -2.27 -1.43 19.08
N VAL A 301 -2.60 -2.14 20.14
CA VAL A 301 -2.50 -1.64 21.52
C VAL A 301 -1.40 -2.37 22.27
N TYR A 302 -0.55 -1.63 22.96
CA TYR A 302 0.49 -2.14 23.84
C TYR A 302 0.37 -1.44 25.19
N VAL A 303 0.04 -2.19 26.24
CA VAL A 303 -0.05 -1.67 27.62
C VAL A 303 0.99 -2.39 28.47
N GLU A 304 1.83 -1.64 29.18
CA GLU A 304 2.96 -2.16 29.96
C GLU A 304 2.95 -1.54 31.37
N GLN A 305 3.23 -2.35 32.39
CA GLN A 305 3.37 -1.84 33.75
C GLN A 305 4.64 -0.98 33.88
N ASP A 306 4.52 0.23 34.43
CA ASP A 306 5.64 1.14 34.69
C ASP A 306 5.29 2.08 35.84
N ASP A 307 6.28 2.50 36.64
CA ASP A 307 6.07 3.47 37.73
C ASP A 307 5.55 4.84 37.22
N ASN A 308 5.70 5.12 35.92
CA ASN A 308 5.30 6.37 35.29
C ASN A 308 4.24 6.16 34.20
N TYR A 309 3.43 7.20 33.99
CA TYR A 309 2.51 7.27 32.87
C TYR A 309 3.24 7.75 31.60
N ASP A 310 3.11 6.99 30.49
CA ASP A 310 3.58 7.38 29.14
C ASP A 310 2.52 6.95 28.13
N ILE A 311 2.00 7.88 27.33
CA ILE A 311 1.10 7.56 26.22
C ILE A 311 1.75 8.03 24.94
N ARG A 312 2.02 7.08 24.05
CA ARG A 312 2.74 7.31 22.80
C ARG A 312 1.96 6.72 21.64
N ILE A 313 1.64 7.59 20.70
CA ILE A 313 0.89 7.29 19.49
C ILE A 313 1.87 7.30 18.33
N VAL A 314 1.88 6.22 17.56
CA VAL A 314 2.79 6.07 16.44
C VAL A 314 2.00 5.70 15.18
N GLY A 315 2.00 6.59 14.19
CA GLY A 315 1.32 6.40 12.91
C GLY A 315 0.71 7.68 12.31
N GLU A 316 0.16 7.56 11.11
CA GLU A 316 -0.51 8.67 10.41
C GLU A 316 -1.96 8.88 10.86
N GLU A 317 -2.13 9.82 11.79
CA GLU A 317 -3.44 10.30 12.22
C GLU A 317 -4.23 10.93 11.07
N SER A 318 -5.55 10.76 11.09
CA SER A 318 -6.44 11.40 10.14
C SER A 318 -6.64 12.88 10.46
N PRO A 319 -6.36 13.82 9.53
CA PRO A 319 -6.59 15.24 9.77
C PRO A 319 -8.08 15.60 9.90
N HIS A 320 -8.99 14.70 9.51
CA HIS A 320 -10.44 14.90 9.60
C HIS A 320 -11.09 14.17 10.77
N TYR A 321 -10.40 13.19 11.37
CA TYR A 321 -10.93 12.32 12.42
C TYR A 321 -9.79 12.05 13.39
N PRO A 322 -9.42 13.06 14.20
CA PRO A 322 -8.32 12.92 15.14
C PRO A 322 -8.64 11.85 16.18
N ILE A 323 -7.60 11.40 16.87
CA ILE A 323 -7.74 10.57 18.07
C ILE A 323 -8.30 11.46 19.17
N GLU A 324 -9.38 11.02 19.79
CA GLU A 324 -10.05 11.73 20.88
C GLU A 324 -9.71 11.04 22.21
N PHE A 325 -9.42 11.87 23.21
CA PHE A 325 -9.11 11.45 24.58
C PHE A 325 -10.12 12.10 25.53
N ASP A 326 -10.73 11.30 26.40
CA ASP A 326 -11.52 11.80 27.52
C ASP A 326 -11.08 11.10 28.82
N LYS A 327 -10.96 11.87 29.90
CA LYS A 327 -10.55 11.34 31.20
C LYS A 327 -11.58 11.72 32.26
N ALA A 328 -12.22 10.70 32.83
CA ALA A 328 -13.20 10.84 33.89
C ALA A 328 -12.81 10.01 35.12
N GLY A 329 -12.28 10.68 36.15
CA GLY A 329 -11.80 9.99 37.35
C GLY A 329 -10.58 9.11 37.04
N GLY A 330 -10.69 7.81 37.32
CA GLY A 330 -9.67 6.81 37.01
C GLY A 330 -9.78 6.18 35.62
N LEU A 331 -10.80 6.52 34.83
CA LEU A 331 -11.00 6.03 33.47
C LEU A 331 -10.39 6.99 32.44
N LEU A 332 -9.62 6.42 31.51
CA LEU A 332 -9.16 7.07 30.30
C LEU A 332 -9.80 6.41 29.07
N GLU A 333 -10.59 7.18 28.34
CA GLU A 333 -11.21 6.80 27.08
C GLU A 333 -10.35 7.28 25.90
N ILE A 334 -10.06 6.39 24.95
CA ILE A 334 -9.24 6.65 23.77
C ILE A 334 -9.99 6.15 22.54
N ASN A 335 -10.41 7.08 21.67
CA ASN A 335 -11.23 6.75 20.51
C ASN A 335 -10.56 7.14 19.19
N TYR A 336 -10.46 6.20 18.25
CA TYR A 336 -10.03 6.46 16.87
C TYR A 336 -11.00 5.86 15.82
N PRO A 337 -11.91 6.67 15.25
CA PRO A 337 -12.96 6.19 14.37
C PRO A 337 -12.44 5.32 13.21
N ARG A 338 -12.95 4.09 13.12
CA ARG A 338 -12.53 3.12 12.11
C ARG A 338 -12.88 3.58 10.70
N LYS A 339 -11.87 3.74 9.83
CA LYS A 339 -12.05 3.93 8.38
C LYS A 339 -11.44 2.76 7.61
N ARG A 340 -12.17 2.25 6.61
CA ARG A 340 -11.66 1.20 5.72
C ARG A 340 -10.40 1.66 4.99
N GLY A 341 -9.39 0.79 4.94
CA GLY A 341 -8.20 0.94 4.10
C GLY A 341 -7.07 1.80 4.68
N ARG A 342 -7.07 2.09 5.99
CA ARG A 342 -5.88 2.61 6.68
C ARG A 342 -5.29 1.58 7.61
N ASP A 343 -3.98 1.56 7.67
CA ASP A 343 -3.23 0.78 8.64
C ASP A 343 -3.57 1.25 10.07
N PRO A 344 -3.61 0.33 11.04
CA PRO A 344 -3.88 0.69 12.42
C PRO A 344 -2.76 1.54 13.01
N ILE A 345 -3.16 2.46 13.90
CA ILE A 345 -2.20 3.28 14.66
C ILE A 345 -1.67 2.46 15.83
N LYS A 346 -0.36 2.49 16.07
CA LYS A 346 0.24 1.84 17.23
C LYS A 346 0.06 2.75 18.44
N LEU A 347 -0.60 2.25 19.49
CA LEU A 347 -0.85 2.94 20.74
C LEU A 347 -0.08 2.24 21.87
N TYR A 348 0.90 2.93 22.44
CA TYR A 348 1.67 2.46 23.57
C TYR A 348 1.23 3.22 24.82
N ILE A 349 0.94 2.48 25.90
CA ILE A 349 0.52 3.02 27.19
C ILE A 349 1.41 2.36 28.26
N LYS A 350 2.06 3.18 29.07
CA LYS A 350 2.71 2.77 30.31
C LYS A 350 1.92 3.31 31.48
N MET A 351 1.70 2.49 32.50
CA MET A 351 0.96 2.89 33.69
C MET A 351 1.29 2.02 34.92
N PRO A 352 1.17 2.54 36.16
CA PRO A 352 1.53 1.78 37.36
C PRO A 352 0.59 0.62 37.69
N LEU A 353 -0.70 0.79 37.42
CA LEU A 353 -1.75 -0.16 37.77
C LEU A 353 -2.79 -0.19 36.66
N LEU A 354 -3.27 -1.38 36.30
CA LEU A 354 -4.38 -1.60 35.38
C LEU A 354 -5.47 -2.44 36.05
N GLU A 355 -6.55 -1.80 36.51
CA GLU A 355 -7.73 -2.46 37.09
C GLU A 355 -8.65 -3.03 35.99
N SER A 356 -8.88 -2.28 34.91
CA SER A 356 -9.74 -2.75 33.82
C SER A 356 -9.37 -2.19 32.45
N ILE A 357 -9.55 -2.99 31.40
CA ILE A 357 -9.43 -2.56 30.01
C ILE A 357 -10.63 -3.04 29.19
N ALA A 358 -11.31 -2.10 28.55
CA ALA A 358 -12.36 -2.35 27.58
C ALA A 358 -11.84 -2.09 26.16
N LEU A 359 -12.09 -3.02 25.25
CA LEU A 359 -11.60 -2.98 23.87
C LEU A 359 -12.76 -3.07 22.90
N GLU A 360 -12.81 -2.14 21.95
CA GLU A 360 -13.80 -2.16 20.88
C GLU A 360 -13.15 -1.90 19.53
N ASN A 361 -13.40 -2.77 18.56
CA ASN A 361 -12.91 -2.60 17.18
C ASN A 361 -11.38 -2.43 17.03
N THR A 362 -10.60 -2.89 18.00
CA THR A 362 -9.13 -2.92 17.98
C THR A 362 -8.60 -4.11 17.17
N ASN A 363 -7.33 -4.02 16.75
CA ASN A 363 -6.57 -5.14 16.19
C ASN A 363 -5.73 -5.77 17.32
N ASP A 364 -4.49 -6.18 17.06
CA ASP A 364 -3.64 -6.85 18.04
C ASP A 364 -3.47 -6.05 19.34
N VAL A 365 -3.66 -6.72 20.48
CA VAL A 365 -3.51 -6.13 21.82
C VAL A 365 -2.49 -6.94 22.62
N LYS A 366 -1.56 -6.24 23.28
CA LYS A 366 -0.62 -6.82 24.24
C LYS A 366 -0.70 -6.09 25.58
N ILE A 367 -0.88 -6.84 26.66
CA ILE A 367 -0.86 -6.36 28.05
C ILE A 367 0.31 -7.07 28.73
N LEU A 368 1.29 -6.31 29.21
CA LEU A 368 2.59 -6.83 29.63
C LEU A 368 2.89 -6.51 31.09
N ASP A 369 3.28 -7.56 31.81
CA ASP A 369 3.96 -7.53 33.10
C ASP A 369 3.20 -6.82 34.23
N PHE A 370 1.87 -6.97 34.30
CA PHE A 370 1.08 -6.38 35.39
C PHE A 370 0.93 -7.31 36.59
N GLU A 371 1.19 -6.78 37.78
CA GLU A 371 0.93 -7.41 39.08
C GLU A 371 -0.21 -6.71 39.85
N GLY A 372 -1.07 -7.46 40.56
CA GLY A 372 -2.15 -6.86 41.35
C GLY A 372 -3.18 -7.81 41.99
N GLU A 373 -4.22 -7.25 42.63
CA GLU A 373 -5.29 -8.05 43.26
C GLU A 373 -6.36 -8.52 42.25
N SER A 374 -6.74 -7.66 41.31
CA SER A 374 -7.78 -7.96 40.32
C SER A 374 -7.55 -7.24 39.01
N MET A 375 -7.84 -7.91 37.89
CA MET A 375 -7.86 -7.31 36.55
C MET A 375 -9.10 -7.75 35.78
N SER A 376 -9.75 -6.80 35.11
CA SER A 376 -10.88 -7.07 34.21
C SER A 376 -10.54 -6.72 32.75
N ILE A 377 -10.81 -7.63 31.83
CA ILE A 377 -10.53 -7.46 30.40
C ILE A 377 -11.83 -7.73 29.63
N SER A 378 -12.30 -6.76 28.85
CA SER A 378 -13.44 -6.95 27.95
C SER A 378 -13.10 -6.63 26.50
N ASN A 379 -13.70 -7.37 25.57
CA ASN A 379 -13.57 -7.14 24.14
C ASN A 379 -14.93 -7.36 23.44
N GLU A 380 -15.43 -6.29 22.80
CA GLU A 380 -16.63 -6.32 21.95
C GLU A 380 -16.29 -6.35 20.44
N GLY A 381 -14.98 -6.34 20.11
CA GLY A 381 -14.45 -6.35 18.75
C GLY A 381 -14.62 -7.68 18.00
N ARG A 382 -14.01 -7.78 16.82
CA ARG A 382 -14.01 -9.01 16.00
C ARG A 382 -12.64 -9.23 15.42
N ASN A 383 -12.21 -10.50 15.35
CA ASN A 383 -10.92 -10.88 14.78
C ASN A 383 -9.76 -10.12 15.45
N THR A 384 -9.78 -10.13 16.78
CA THR A 384 -8.81 -9.46 17.64
C THR A 384 -7.98 -10.52 18.36
N ASP A 385 -6.66 -10.40 18.26
CA ASP A 385 -5.70 -11.26 18.97
C ASP A 385 -5.19 -10.52 20.21
N ILE A 386 -5.45 -11.06 21.40
CA ILE A 386 -5.11 -10.45 22.69
C ILE A 386 -4.10 -11.33 23.41
N LYS A 387 -2.95 -10.77 23.81
CA LYS A 387 -1.93 -11.47 24.61
C LYS A 387 -1.74 -10.76 25.94
N VAL A 388 -1.80 -11.52 27.03
CA VAL A 388 -1.83 -10.98 28.40
C VAL A 388 -0.79 -11.69 29.24
N TYR A 389 0.11 -10.94 29.86
CA TYR A 389 1.17 -11.43 30.77
C TYR A 389 0.96 -10.77 32.14
N VAL A 390 0.51 -11.55 33.13
CA VAL A 390 0.04 -10.99 34.41
C VAL A 390 0.30 -11.91 35.61
N GLU A 391 0.50 -11.32 36.78
CA GLU A 391 0.47 -11.98 38.09
C GLU A 391 -0.60 -11.35 38.98
N VAL A 392 -1.83 -11.86 38.90
CA VAL A 392 -2.99 -11.26 39.59
C VAL A 392 -3.80 -12.29 40.37
N SER A 393 -4.31 -11.93 41.55
CA SER A 393 -5.14 -12.88 42.33
C SER A 393 -6.43 -13.25 41.59
N ASN A 394 -7.13 -12.27 41.01
CA ASN A 394 -8.40 -12.49 40.31
C ASN A 394 -8.35 -11.90 38.90
N ILE A 395 -8.75 -12.67 37.89
CA ILE A 395 -8.88 -12.16 36.52
C ILE A 395 -10.28 -12.46 35.97
N ASP A 396 -10.96 -11.40 35.54
CA ASP A 396 -12.28 -11.44 34.91
C ASP A 396 -12.12 -11.12 33.41
N ILE A 397 -12.63 -12.00 32.54
CA ILE A 397 -12.53 -11.88 31.08
C ILE A 397 -13.93 -11.95 30.48
N GLU A 398 -14.26 -10.96 29.65
CA GLU A 398 -15.53 -10.89 28.92
C GLU A 398 -15.30 -10.63 27.43
N MET A 399 -15.36 -11.68 26.64
CA MET A 399 -15.12 -11.64 25.20
C MET A 399 -16.45 -11.75 24.45
N GLU A 400 -17.19 -10.64 24.31
CA GLU A 400 -18.49 -10.62 23.61
C GLU A 400 -18.36 -10.55 22.07
N GLY A 401 -17.13 -10.35 21.60
CA GLY A 401 -16.75 -10.35 20.19
C GLY A 401 -16.99 -11.64 19.42
N ASN A 402 -16.55 -11.66 18.16
CA ASN A 402 -16.63 -12.84 17.29
C ASN A 402 -15.24 -13.18 16.72
N MET A 403 -14.90 -14.47 16.66
CA MET A 403 -13.65 -14.98 16.08
C MET A 403 -12.40 -14.30 16.67
N SER A 404 -12.38 -14.06 17.98
CA SER A 404 -11.24 -13.44 18.67
C SER A 404 -10.47 -14.50 19.46
N GLU A 405 -9.20 -14.24 19.72
CA GLU A 405 -8.33 -15.12 20.50
C GLU A 405 -7.75 -14.34 21.67
N ILE A 406 -7.74 -14.95 22.86
CA ILE A 406 -7.04 -14.43 24.03
C ILE A 406 -6.07 -15.47 24.58
N GLU A 407 -4.79 -15.10 24.64
CA GLU A 407 -3.69 -15.90 25.20
C GLU A 407 -3.29 -15.31 26.56
N LEU A 408 -3.39 -16.13 27.62
CA LEU A 408 -3.03 -15.73 28.99
C LEU A 408 -1.74 -16.42 29.44
N HIS A 409 -0.85 -15.64 30.03
CA HIS A 409 0.41 -16.07 30.63
C HIS A 409 0.54 -15.55 32.06
N GLY A 410 1.13 -16.36 32.93
CA GLY A 410 1.48 -15.96 34.29
C GLY A 410 0.77 -16.80 35.36
N VAL A 411 0.35 -16.17 36.45
CA VAL A 411 -0.19 -16.86 37.63
C VAL A 411 -1.36 -16.07 38.24
N GLY A 412 -2.37 -16.80 38.73
CA GLY A 412 -3.42 -16.23 39.57
C GLY A 412 -4.10 -17.23 40.49
N GLU A 413 -5.07 -16.76 41.27
CA GLU A 413 -5.88 -17.61 42.15
C GLU A 413 -7.22 -17.97 41.49
N GLN A 414 -7.90 -17.00 40.87
CA GLN A 414 -9.21 -17.19 40.25
C GLN A 414 -9.26 -16.62 38.82
N LEU A 415 -9.73 -17.44 37.88
CA LEU A 415 -10.03 -17.05 36.50
C LEU A 415 -11.53 -17.16 36.25
N LYS A 416 -12.18 -16.08 35.84
CA LYS A 416 -13.55 -16.12 35.33
C LYS A 416 -13.57 -15.64 33.89
N ALA A 417 -14.04 -16.48 32.97
CA ALA A 417 -14.14 -16.13 31.56
C ALA A 417 -15.56 -16.32 31.04
N LYS A 418 -16.07 -15.30 30.35
CA LYS A 418 -17.29 -15.35 29.55
C LYS A 418 -16.90 -15.16 28.08
N LEU A 419 -17.16 -16.16 27.26
CA LEU A 419 -16.70 -16.23 25.89
C LEU A 419 -17.89 -16.22 24.92
N GLY A 420 -17.78 -15.39 23.87
CA GLY A 420 -18.74 -15.28 22.78
C GLY A 420 -18.40 -16.20 21.60
N ASN A 421 -19.15 -16.01 20.52
CA ASN A 421 -19.13 -16.86 19.32
C ASN A 421 -17.72 -17.07 18.74
N HIS A 422 -17.31 -18.33 18.63
CA HIS A 422 -16.03 -18.81 18.10
C HIS A 422 -14.80 -18.11 18.72
N THR A 423 -14.92 -17.66 19.97
CA THR A 423 -13.78 -17.09 20.70
C THR A 423 -12.92 -18.20 21.26
N ILE A 424 -11.60 -18.07 21.12
CA ILE A 424 -10.60 -19.00 21.65
C ILE A 424 -10.01 -18.41 22.94
N LEU A 425 -9.90 -19.24 23.98
CA LEU A 425 -9.16 -18.92 25.21
C LEU A 425 -7.99 -19.91 25.33
N ASP A 426 -6.76 -19.42 25.16
CA ASP A 426 -5.54 -20.17 25.46
C ASP A 426 -4.91 -19.65 26.75
N ALA A 427 -5.28 -20.28 27.87
CA ALA A 427 -4.70 -20.05 29.18
C ALA A 427 -3.78 -21.21 29.59
N ALA A 428 -3.16 -21.93 28.65
CA ALA A 428 -2.25 -23.03 28.95
C ALA A 428 -1.05 -22.59 29.81
N GLN A 429 -0.60 -21.35 29.61
CA GLN A 429 0.55 -20.75 30.28
C GLN A 429 0.16 -19.89 31.50
N PHE A 430 -1.12 -19.79 31.81
CA PHE A 430 -1.63 -19.09 32.99
C PHE A 430 -2.05 -20.10 34.06
N LYS A 431 -1.26 -20.21 35.13
CA LYS A 431 -1.52 -21.15 36.23
C LYS A 431 -2.53 -20.54 37.19
N THR A 432 -3.66 -21.21 37.38
CA THR A 432 -4.69 -20.75 38.33
C THR A 432 -5.12 -21.85 39.31
N VAL A 433 -5.69 -21.46 40.46
CA VAL A 433 -6.26 -22.39 41.43
C VAL A 433 -7.67 -22.77 41.00
N ASP A 434 -8.55 -21.78 40.84
CA ASP A 434 -9.93 -22.00 40.46
C ASP A 434 -10.23 -21.30 39.13
N ALA A 435 -11.12 -21.89 38.32
CA ALA A 435 -11.62 -21.22 37.13
C ALA A 435 -13.09 -21.54 36.84
N ILE A 436 -13.81 -20.53 36.34
CA ILE A 436 -15.17 -20.65 35.82
C ILE A 436 -15.16 -20.13 34.38
N VAL A 437 -15.49 -20.99 33.42
CA VAL A 437 -15.61 -20.60 32.00
C VAL A 437 -17.05 -20.81 31.55
N SER A 438 -17.61 -19.82 30.88
CA SER A 438 -18.99 -19.82 30.39
C SER A 438 -19.03 -19.25 28.98
N GLY A 439 -20.02 -19.66 28.18
CA GLY A 439 -20.17 -19.16 26.81
C GLY A 439 -21.03 -20.05 25.94
N GLU A 440 -21.43 -19.55 24.78
CA GLU A 440 -22.19 -20.32 23.78
C GLU A 440 -21.44 -20.30 22.45
N HIS A 441 -21.34 -21.46 21.79
CA HIS A 441 -20.64 -21.63 20.51
C HIS A 441 -19.18 -21.14 20.56
N THR A 442 -18.47 -21.43 21.65
CA THR A 442 -17.07 -21.01 21.83
C THR A 442 -16.12 -21.85 20.96
N GLY A 443 -14.96 -21.29 20.64
CA GLY A 443 -13.87 -22.04 20.00
C GLY A 443 -13.19 -23.00 20.98
N GLU A 444 -11.88 -23.14 20.85
CA GLU A 444 -11.07 -23.91 21.78
C GLU A 444 -10.85 -23.16 23.11
N VAL A 445 -11.00 -23.88 24.22
CA VAL A 445 -10.75 -23.41 25.58
C VAL A 445 -9.68 -24.30 26.22
N ILE A 446 -8.52 -23.74 26.48
CA ILE A 446 -7.42 -24.40 27.19
C ILE A 446 -7.16 -23.64 28.48
N VAL A 447 -7.17 -24.32 29.62
CA VAL A 447 -6.89 -23.73 30.93
C VAL A 447 -5.87 -24.58 31.69
N ASN A 448 -5.24 -24.01 32.71
CA ASN A 448 -4.29 -24.71 33.59
C ASN A 448 -4.69 -24.51 35.06
N VAL A 449 -5.68 -25.30 35.50
CA VAL A 449 -6.41 -25.13 36.76
C VAL A 449 -6.06 -26.26 37.72
N SER A 450 -5.48 -25.92 38.87
CA SER A 450 -5.01 -26.91 39.85
C SER A 450 -6.04 -27.35 40.90
N GLY A 451 -7.07 -26.52 41.12
CA GLY A 451 -8.18 -26.72 42.05
C GLY A 451 -9.49 -26.99 41.32
N SER A 452 -10.49 -26.12 41.49
CA SER A 452 -11.83 -26.30 40.93
C SER A 452 -11.98 -25.66 39.55
N PHE A 453 -12.24 -26.48 38.53
CA PHE A 453 -12.62 -26.01 37.20
C PHE A 453 -14.12 -26.24 36.95
N VAL A 454 -14.86 -25.17 36.72
CA VAL A 454 -16.30 -25.19 36.39
C VAL A 454 -16.48 -24.75 34.94
N ASP A 455 -16.77 -25.72 34.07
CA ASP A 455 -17.15 -25.48 32.67
C ASP A 455 -18.67 -25.34 32.55
N GLN A 456 -19.11 -24.18 32.07
CA GLN A 456 -20.49 -23.80 31.76
C GLN A 456 -20.64 -23.40 30.29
N THR A 457 -19.76 -23.91 29.41
CA THR A 457 -19.85 -23.65 27.97
C THR A 457 -20.90 -24.55 27.32
N GLU A 458 -21.64 -23.99 26.36
CA GLU A 458 -22.57 -24.71 25.50
C GLU A 458 -22.02 -24.70 24.07
N HIS A 459 -21.95 -25.87 23.43
CA HIS A 459 -21.46 -26.01 22.06
C HIS A 459 -20.01 -25.53 21.82
N ALA A 460 -19.13 -25.65 22.81
CA ALA A 460 -17.70 -25.40 22.64
C ALA A 460 -17.07 -26.41 21.65
N GLU A 461 -16.15 -25.96 20.80
CA GLU A 461 -15.39 -26.85 19.92
C GLU A 461 -14.53 -27.85 20.70
N LYS A 462 -13.88 -27.37 21.76
CA LYS A 462 -12.97 -28.15 22.59
C LYS A 462 -12.72 -27.45 23.93
N VAL A 463 -12.76 -28.20 25.03
CA VAL A 463 -12.43 -27.70 26.37
C VAL A 463 -11.42 -28.63 27.02
N LYS A 464 -10.31 -28.08 27.53
CA LYS A 464 -9.21 -28.84 28.14
C LYS A 464 -8.67 -28.16 29.39
N ASN A 465 -8.52 -28.94 30.46
CA ASN A 465 -7.68 -28.58 31.60
C ASN A 465 -6.31 -29.27 31.49
N LEU A 466 -5.26 -28.50 31.21
CA LEU A 466 -3.90 -28.99 31.05
C LEU A 466 -3.34 -29.60 32.35
N TYR A 467 -3.76 -29.09 33.51
CA TYR A 467 -3.30 -29.60 34.80
C TYR A 467 -3.71 -31.07 35.00
N ASP A 468 -4.97 -31.40 34.69
CA ASP A 468 -5.49 -32.76 34.77
C ASP A 468 -4.80 -33.70 33.78
N LEU A 469 -4.61 -33.27 32.54
CA LEU A 469 -3.91 -34.04 31.52
C LEU A 469 -2.47 -34.38 31.96
N ILE A 470 -1.75 -33.40 32.51
CA ILE A 470 -0.39 -33.61 33.03
C ILE A 470 -0.40 -34.55 34.24
N ARG A 471 -1.41 -34.46 35.10
CA ARG A 471 -1.57 -35.33 36.28
C ARG A 471 -1.82 -36.78 35.86
N GLU A 472 -2.74 -37.01 34.93
CA GLU A 472 -3.04 -38.34 34.37
C GLU A 472 -1.80 -38.98 33.73
N ILE A 473 -1.05 -38.23 32.91
CA ILE A 473 0.20 -38.70 32.28
C ILE A 473 1.28 -39.06 33.33
N LYS A 474 1.32 -38.34 34.46
CA LYS A 474 2.28 -38.62 35.54
C LYS A 474 1.87 -39.83 36.37
N GLU A 475 0.59 -40.00 36.62
CA GLU A 475 0.01 -41.14 37.35
C GLU A 475 0.11 -42.43 36.52
N ASP A 476 0.00 -42.36 35.20
CA ASP A 476 0.01 -43.53 34.31
C ASP A 476 1.39 -43.95 33.77
N LYS A 477 2.47 -43.68 34.52
CA LYS A 477 3.79 -44.30 34.25
C LYS A 477 3.83 -45.81 34.56
N THR A 478 2.68 -46.48 34.64
CA THR A 478 2.54 -47.91 34.90
C THR A 478 1.62 -48.68 33.93
N SER A 479 0.94 -48.02 32.99
CA SER A 479 0.18 -48.69 31.92
C SER A 479 0.31 -47.96 30.58
N GLU A 480 0.40 -48.71 29.48
CA GLU A 480 0.40 -48.18 28.12
C GLU A 480 -0.95 -47.53 27.79
N ILE A 481 -1.00 -46.19 27.70
CA ILE A 481 -2.13 -45.47 27.06
C ILE A 481 -1.80 -45.23 25.59
N GLU A 482 -2.76 -45.57 24.72
CA GLU A 482 -2.88 -45.09 23.35
C GLU A 482 -3.32 -43.62 23.38
N VAL A 483 -2.35 -42.69 23.39
CA VAL A 483 -2.59 -41.23 23.46
C VAL A 483 -3.03 -40.72 22.08
N ASP A 484 -4.11 -39.95 22.03
CA ASP A 484 -4.54 -39.25 20.81
C ASP A 484 -3.41 -38.31 20.33
N LEU A 485 -2.99 -38.49 19.07
CA LEU A 485 -1.88 -37.77 18.44
C LEU A 485 -2.08 -36.24 18.41
N ASN A 486 -3.32 -35.75 18.57
CA ASN A 486 -3.58 -34.33 18.70
C ASN A 486 -3.17 -33.75 20.07
N ASP A 487 -3.32 -34.51 21.17
CA ASP A 487 -2.90 -34.09 22.51
C ASP A 487 -1.36 -33.97 22.64
N LEU A 488 -0.63 -34.73 21.82
CA LEU A 488 0.83 -34.72 21.75
C LEU A 488 1.42 -33.53 20.98
N LYS A 489 0.67 -32.87 20.09
CA LYS A 489 1.14 -31.66 19.38
C LYS A 489 1.22 -30.46 20.32
N ASP A 490 0.23 -30.31 21.20
CA ASP A 490 0.16 -29.23 22.18
C ASP A 490 1.25 -29.41 23.26
N LEU A 491 1.48 -30.65 23.69
CA LEU A 491 2.60 -31.04 24.57
C LEU A 491 3.98 -30.87 23.91
N LYS A 492 4.12 -31.00 22.59
CA LYS A 492 5.37 -30.71 21.86
C LYS A 492 5.68 -29.22 21.82
N LYS A 493 4.67 -28.36 21.63
CA LYS A 493 4.81 -26.90 21.77
C LYS A 493 5.31 -26.54 23.18
N LEU A 494 4.71 -27.12 24.22
CA LEU A 494 5.12 -26.93 25.63
C LEU A 494 6.53 -27.48 25.96
N LYS A 495 6.94 -28.61 25.37
CA LYS A 495 8.30 -29.15 25.53
C LYS A 495 9.36 -28.30 24.82
N ASN A 496 9.05 -27.76 23.65
CA ASN A 496 9.95 -26.83 22.96
C ASN A 496 10.08 -25.52 23.73
N LEU A 497 8.98 -24.99 24.28
CA LEU A 497 9.01 -23.80 25.12
C LEU A 497 9.79 -24.02 26.43
N LYS A 498 9.64 -25.19 27.08
CA LYS A 498 10.44 -25.53 28.26
C LYS A 498 11.93 -25.62 27.94
N LYS A 499 12.28 -26.11 26.75
CA LYS A 499 13.67 -26.18 26.27
C LYS A 499 14.23 -24.79 25.95
N GLU A 500 13.44 -23.92 25.34
CA GLU A 500 13.80 -22.53 25.05
C GLU A 500 13.99 -21.71 26.34
N ILE A 501 13.13 -21.91 27.35
CA ILE A 501 13.28 -21.29 28.68
C ILE A 501 14.50 -21.85 29.43
N GLU A 502 14.77 -23.17 29.37
CA GLU A 502 15.97 -23.77 29.97
C GLU A 502 17.26 -23.33 29.25
N GLU A 503 17.22 -23.03 27.95
CA GLU A 503 18.35 -22.47 27.19
C GLU A 503 18.56 -20.98 27.51
N ALA A 504 17.49 -20.18 27.63
CA ALA A 504 17.54 -18.77 28.02
C ALA A 504 18.04 -18.55 29.47
N VAL A 505 17.58 -19.39 30.42
CA VAL A 505 18.02 -19.34 31.83
C VAL A 505 19.49 -19.77 31.99
N ASN A 506 20.04 -20.53 31.04
CA ASN A 506 21.46 -20.90 31.04
C ASN A 506 22.35 -19.88 30.30
N SER A 507 21.80 -19.06 29.38
CA SER A 507 22.57 -17.97 28.75
C SER A 507 22.74 -16.74 29.66
N GLU A 508 21.92 -16.58 30.71
CA GLU A 508 22.10 -15.54 31.74
C GLU A 508 23.06 -15.94 32.88
N LYS A 509 23.60 -17.16 32.87
CA LYS A 509 24.58 -17.66 33.86
C LYS A 509 26.01 -17.79 33.32
N GLN A 510 26.33 -17.19 32.18
CA GLN A 510 27.69 -17.11 31.63
C GLN A 510 28.27 -15.71 31.67
#